data_AF-A0A168BKI8-F1
#
_entry.id   AF-A0A168BKI8-F1
#
_cell.length_a   1.000
_cell.length_b   1.000
_cell.length_c   1.000
_cell.angle_alpha   90.00
_cell.angle_beta   90.00
_cell.angle_gamma   90.00
#
_symmetry.space_group_name_H-M   'P 1'
#
loop_
_entity.id
_entity.type
_entity.pdbx_description
1 polymer ?
#
loop_
_entity_poly.entity_id
_entity_poly.type
_entity_poly.pdbx_seq_one_letter_code
_entity_poly.pdbx_strand_id
1 'polypeptide(L)'
;MPFESAAVKLTASLGRRIVDFPLRPAEACGTWGLICPSATGTQQTLKISIPVDASIPRVRAGVELQLVANTHDILICETFDVEIV
;
A
#
# COMPACT_ATOMS: atom_id res chain seq x y z
N MET A 1 -18.35 -7.33 -9.82
CA MET A 1 -17.52 -7.69 -10.99
C MET A 1 -16.12 -7.99 -10.47
N PRO A 2 -15.37 -8.92 -11.07
CA PRO A 2 -13.98 -9.15 -10.68
C PRO A 2 -13.11 -7.93 -11.01
N PHE A 3 -12.05 -7.71 -10.23
CA PHE A 3 -10.99 -6.77 -10.62
C PHE A 3 -9.86 -7.51 -11.33
N GLU A 4 -9.26 -6.87 -12.33
CA GLU A 4 -8.23 -7.48 -13.18
C GLU A 4 -6.81 -7.10 -12.75
N SER A 5 -6.66 -5.90 -12.19
CA SER A 5 -5.41 -5.44 -11.58
C SER A 5 -5.67 -4.59 -10.34
N ALA A 6 -4.66 -4.42 -9.51
CA ALA A 6 -4.73 -3.56 -8.33
C ALA A 6 -3.35 -2.99 -8.00
N ALA A 7 -3.30 -1.72 -7.61
CA ALA A 7 -2.05 -1.03 -7.25
C ALA A 7 -2.06 -0.64 -5.77
N VAL A 8 -0.91 -0.84 -5.11
CA VAL A 8 -0.68 -0.34 -3.76
C VAL A 8 -0.21 1.12 -3.85
N LYS A 9 -0.83 1.98 -3.04
CA LYS A 9 -0.34 3.34 -2.76
C LYS A 9 -0.02 3.42 -1.29
N LEU A 10 1.14 3.99 -0.98
CA LEU A 10 1.55 4.25 0.38
C LEU A 10 1.93 5.71 0.51
N THR A 11 1.34 6.41 1.48
CA THR A 11 1.68 7.80 1.79
C THR A 11 2.06 7.91 3.26
N ALA A 12 3.02 8.77 3.55
CA ALA A 12 3.50 9.04 4.89
C ALA A 12 3.27 10.51 5.24
N SER A 13 2.62 10.75 6.38
CA SER A 13 2.43 12.06 6.98
C SER A 13 3.54 12.31 8.01
N LEU A 14 4.42 13.26 7.69
CA LEU A 14 5.53 13.72 8.52
C LEU A 14 5.19 15.11 9.06
N GLY A 15 4.42 15.16 10.15
CA GLY A 15 3.88 16.41 10.69
C GLY A 15 2.85 17.06 9.76
N ARG A 16 3.23 18.13 9.05
CA ARG A 16 2.37 18.82 8.07
C ARG A 16 2.65 18.45 6.61
N ARG A 17 3.68 17.62 6.36
CA ARG A 17 4.06 17.20 5.01
C ARG A 17 3.52 15.81 4.73
N ILE A 18 2.92 15.63 3.56
CA ILE A 18 2.54 14.31 3.03
C ILE A 18 3.57 13.94 1.97
N VAL A 19 4.12 12.74 2.06
CA VAL A 19 5.14 12.21 1.16
C VAL A 19 4.65 10.88 0.59
N ASP A 20 4.70 10.75 -0.72
CA ASP A 20 4.44 9.46 -1.37
C ASP A 20 5.63 8.53 -1.13
N PHE A 21 5.34 7.30 -0.69
CA PHE A 21 6.34 6.26 -0.52
C PHE A 21 6.31 5.34 -1.74
N PRO A 22 7.26 5.46 -2.69
CA PRO A 22 7.17 4.77 -3.97
C PRO A 22 7.45 3.27 -3.79
N LEU A 23 6.40 2.46 -3.80
CA LEU A 23 6.52 1.01 -3.88
C LEU A 23 6.90 0.60 -5.31
N ARG A 24 7.92 -0.25 -5.43
CA ARG A 24 8.39 -0.77 -6.71
C ARG A 24 8.46 -2.31 -6.65
N PRO A 25 7.58 -3.01 -7.39
CA PRO A 25 6.48 -2.49 -8.20
C PRO A 25 5.28 -2.04 -7.33
N ALA A 26 4.49 -1.10 -7.84
CA ALA A 26 3.22 -0.72 -7.22
C ALA A 26 2.09 -1.72 -7.54
N GLU A 27 2.19 -2.42 -8.68
CA GLU A 27 1.25 -3.48 -9.07
C GLU A 27 1.24 -4.61 -8.03
N ALA A 28 0.06 -4.91 -7.50
CA ALA A 28 -0.14 -5.89 -6.45
C ALA A 28 -0.36 -7.30 -7.00
N CYS A 29 -0.98 -7.42 -8.17
CA CYS A 29 -1.24 -8.70 -8.79
C CYS A 29 0.07 -9.37 -9.20
N GLY A 30 0.27 -10.61 -8.75
CA GLY A 30 1.49 -11.38 -9.00
C GLY A 30 2.73 -10.93 -8.22
N THR A 31 2.68 -9.82 -7.47
CA THR A 31 3.83 -9.29 -6.72
C THR A 31 3.63 -9.37 -5.21
N TRP A 32 2.53 -8.81 -4.70
CA TRP A 32 2.33 -8.62 -3.26
C TRP A 32 1.38 -9.66 -2.65
N GLY A 33 1.35 -10.87 -3.22
CA GLY A 33 0.50 -11.98 -2.77
C GLY A 33 -0.94 -11.97 -3.32
N LEU A 34 -1.28 -11.00 -4.17
CA LEU A 34 -2.58 -10.90 -4.83
C LEU A 34 -2.60 -11.72 -6.12
N ILE A 35 -3.63 -12.55 -6.26
CA ILE A 35 -3.93 -13.31 -7.48
C ILE A 35 -5.08 -12.61 -8.19
N CYS A 36 -4.86 -12.33 -9.48
CA CYS A 36 -5.79 -11.61 -10.34
C CYS A 36 -5.97 -12.36 -11.68
N PRO A 37 -7.14 -12.26 -12.34
CA PRO A 37 -8.34 -11.53 -11.90
C PRO A 37 -8.99 -12.17 -10.67
N SER A 38 -9.57 -11.34 -9.79
CA SER A 38 -10.15 -11.82 -8.53
C SER A 38 -11.63 -11.49 -8.43
N ALA A 39 -12.43 -12.50 -8.09
CA ALA A 39 -13.87 -12.37 -7.89
C ALA A 39 -14.20 -11.77 -6.51
N THR A 40 -15.29 -11.02 -6.44
CA THR A 40 -15.86 -10.50 -5.19
C THR A 40 -16.08 -11.63 -4.17
N GLY A 41 -15.70 -11.40 -2.91
CA GLY A 41 -15.84 -12.38 -1.83
C GLY A 41 -14.66 -13.36 -1.69
N THR A 42 -13.68 -13.33 -2.61
CA THR A 42 -12.44 -14.11 -2.45
C THR A 42 -11.58 -13.50 -1.35
N GLN A 43 -11.17 -14.32 -0.38
CA GLN A 43 -10.22 -13.90 0.64
C GLN A 43 -8.78 -14.11 0.14
N GLN A 44 -7.97 -13.05 0.22
CA GLN A 44 -6.56 -13.07 -0.15
C GLN A 44 -5.74 -12.26 0.86
N THR A 45 -4.43 -12.48 0.89
CA THR A 45 -3.53 -11.78 1.80
C THR A 45 -2.60 -10.88 1.01
N LEU A 46 -2.70 -9.57 1.23
CA LEU A 46 -1.74 -8.59 0.74
C LEU A 46 -0.51 -8.58 1.68
N LYS A 47 0.68 -8.87 1.16
CA LYS A 47 1.93 -8.87 1.92
C LYS A 47 2.90 -7.89 1.26
N ILE A 48 3.27 -6.83 1.97
CA ILE A 48 4.17 -5.79 1.49
C ILE A 48 5.40 -5.74 2.41
N SER A 49 6.59 -5.66 1.81
CA SER A 49 7.86 -5.49 2.53
C SER A 49 8.55 -4.22 2.04
N ILE A 50 8.85 -3.32 2.97
CA ILE A 50 9.44 -2.01 2.66
C ILE A 50 10.79 -1.91 3.37
N PRO A 51 11.90 -1.69 2.64
CA PRO A 51 13.17 -1.41 3.27
C PRO A 51 13.13 -0.03 3.94
N VAL A 52 13.50 0.02 5.21
CA VAL A 52 13.74 1.27 5.93
C VAL A 52 15.24 1.55 5.87
N ASP A 53 15.65 2.53 5.06
CA ASP A 53 17.05 2.92 4.92
C ASP A 53 17.35 4.28 5.58
N ALA A 54 18.63 4.65 5.61
CA ALA A 54 19.13 5.84 6.31
C ALA A 54 18.66 7.17 5.71
N SER A 55 18.06 7.18 4.51
CA SER A 55 17.47 8.39 3.92
C SER A 55 16.16 8.79 4.61
N ILE A 56 15.52 7.85 5.31
CA ILE A 56 14.27 8.09 6.01
C ILE A 56 14.59 8.71 7.38
N PRO A 57 14.04 9.90 7.70
CA PRO A 57 14.33 10.57 8.95
C PRO A 57 13.77 9.79 10.14
N ARG A 58 14.47 9.87 11.28
CA ARG A 58 14.01 9.33 12.56
C ARG A 58 12.90 10.20 13.13
N VAL A 59 11.65 9.87 12.82
CA VAL A 59 10.46 10.61 13.21
C VAL A 59 9.28 9.67 13.41
N ARG A 60 8.23 10.19 14.06
CA ARG A 60 6.90 9.58 14.02
C ARG A 60 6.20 9.96 12.72
N ALA A 61 5.63 8.98 12.06
CA ALA A 61 4.90 9.15 10.81
C ALA A 61 3.55 8.44 10.89
N GLY A 62 2.50 9.08 10.41
CA GLY A 62 1.24 8.40 10.10
C GLY A 62 1.35 7.84 8.68
N VAL A 63 1.17 6.54 8.50
CA VAL A 63 1.23 5.88 7.19
C VAL A 63 -0.17 5.51 6.76
N GLU A 64 -0.52 5.83 5.53
CA GLU A 64 -1.75 5.40 4.89
C GLU A 64 -1.42 4.41 3.76
N LEU A 65 -2.09 3.26 3.80
CA LEU A 65 -2.00 2.21 2.80
C LEU A 65 -3.33 2.09 2.07
N GLN A 66 -3.28 2.28 0.75
CA GLN A 66 -4.41 2.02 -0.13
C GLN A 66 -4.11 0.89 -1.09
N LEU A 67 -5.10 0.03 -1.32
CA LEU A 67 -5.12 -0.91 -2.45
C LEU A 67 -6.22 -0.46 -3.41
N VAL A 68 -5.83 -0.03 -4.62
CA VAL A 68 -6.75 0.57 -5.60
C VAL A 68 -6.88 -0.38 -6.79
N ALA A 69 -8.09 -0.85 -7.06
CA ALA A 69 -8.39 -1.71 -8.20
C ALA A 69 -8.41 -0.93 -9.52
N ASN A 70 -8.30 -1.62 -10.66
CA ASN A 70 -8.46 -1.02 -11.99
C ASN A 70 -9.85 -0.40 -12.23
N THR A 71 -10.85 -0.82 -11.46
CA THR A 71 -12.19 -0.22 -11.42
C THR A 71 -12.23 1.13 -10.71
N HIS A 72 -11.12 1.59 -10.12
CA HIS A 72 -11.00 2.75 -9.23
C HIS A 72 -11.61 2.54 -7.84
N ASP A 73 -12.05 1.32 -7.51
CA ASP A 73 -12.50 0.99 -6.15
C ASP A 73 -11.30 0.92 -5.20
N ILE A 74 -11.45 1.48 -4.01
CA ILE A 74 -10.47 1.36 -2.92
C ILE A 74 -10.85 0.11 -2.12
N LEU A 75 -10.07 -0.96 -2.31
CA LEU A 75 -10.31 -2.25 -1.68
C LEU A 75 -9.81 -2.31 -0.24
N ILE A 76 -8.74 -1.57 0.06
CA ILE A 76 -8.14 -1.41 1.39
C ILE A 76 -7.79 0.07 1.54
N CYS A 77 -8.11 0.64 2.71
CA CYS A 77 -7.69 1.98 3.11
C CYS A 77 -7.41 1.94 4.62
N GLU A 78 -6.15 1.71 4.98
CA GLU A 78 -5.73 1.53 6.38
C GLU A 78 -4.72 2.61 6.76
N THR A 79 -4.82 3.08 8.00
CA THR A 79 -3.90 4.08 8.56
C THR A 79 -3.26 3.54 9.84
N PHE A 80 -1.96 3.73 9.98
CA PHE A 80 -1.22 3.29 11.16
C PHE A 80 -0.05 4.21 11.46
N ASP A 81 0.22 4.41 12.75
CA ASP A 81 1.35 5.21 13.21
C ASP A 81 2.61 4.35 13.32
N VAL A 82 3.74 4.88 12.84
CA VAL A 82 5.06 4.27 12.95
C VAL A 82 6.05 5.22 13.62
N GLU A 83 6.95 4.65 14.41
CA GLU A 83 8.09 5.36 14.99
C GLU A 83 9.38 4.80 14.39
N ILE A 84 10.13 5.65 13.67
CA ILE A 84 11.38 5.27 13.00
C ILE A 84 12.54 5.64 13.92
N VAL A 85 13.26 4.63 14.43
CA VAL A 85 14.34 4.78 15.44
C VAL A 85 15.74 4.57 14.89
#